data_AF-A0A0Q5QM00-F1
#
_entry.id   AF-A0A0Q5QM00-F1
#
_cell.length_a   1.000
_cell.length_b   1.000
_cell.length_c   1.000
_cell.angle_alpha   90.00
_cell.angle_beta   90.00
_cell.angle_gamma   90.00
#
_symmetry.space_group_name_H-M   'P 1'
#
loop_
_entity.id
_entity.type
_entity.pdbx_description
1 polymer ?
#
loop_
_entity_poly.entity_id
_entity_poly.type
_entity_poly.pdbx_seq_one_letter_code
_entity_poly.pdbx_strand_id
1 'polypeptide(L)' 'MERLADIIDAQSSVRVAFLMTRPGADAITPTDLEWTRLLTDAAERCGVDIEPVFRANAADVVCVPDHPVSHRSVA' A
#
# COMPACT_ATOMS: atom_id res chain seq x y z
N MET A 1 18.82 12.28 -2.11
CA MET A 1 17.49 11.62 -2.08
C MET A 1 17.72 10.30 -1.37
N GLU A 2 17.21 10.14 -0.15
CA GLU A 2 17.36 8.89 0.61
C GLU A 2 16.44 7.82 0.04
N ARG A 3 16.89 6.57 0.04
CA ARG A 3 16.05 5.44 -0.36
C ARG A 3 15.14 5.08 0.80
N LEU A 4 13.95 4.57 0.49
CA LEU A 4 13.01 4.11 1.53
C LEU A 4 13.65 3.07 2.46
N ALA A 5 14.53 2.21 1.92
CA ALA A 5 15.30 1.23 2.71
C ALA A 5 16.16 1.90 3.79
N ASP A 6 16.84 3.00 3.45
CA ASP A 6 17.71 3.72 4.39
C ASP A 6 16.89 4.32 5.55
N ILE A 7 15.66 4.75 5.27
CA ILE A 7 14.72 5.29 6.25
C ILE A 7 14.18 4.17 7.16
N ILE A 8 13.87 3.00 6.60
CA ILE A 8 13.40 1.84 7.37
C ILE A 8 14.49 1.38 8.35
N ASP A 9 15.74 1.29 7.90
CA ASP A 9 16.86 0.85 8.75
C ASP A 9 17.16 1.85 9.89
N ALA A 10 16.87 3.13 9.68
CA ALA A 10 17.13 4.19 10.65
C ALA A 10 16.01 4.39 11.69
N GLN A 11 14.82 3.81 11.50
CA GLN A 11 13.64 4.02 12.33
C GLN A 11 13.18 2.72 12.99
N SER A 12 12.72 2.78 14.24
CA SER A 12 12.25 1.60 14.98
C SER A 12 10.90 1.06 14.51
N SER A 13 10.11 1.89 13.81
CA SER A 13 8.84 1.49 13.20
C SER A 13 8.48 2.45 12.06
N VAL A 14 8.20 1.92 10.87
CA VAL A 14 7.77 2.70 9.70
C VAL A 14 6.43 2.18 9.22
N ARG A 15 5.48 3.10 8.98
CA ARG A 15 4.19 2.81 8.39
C ARG A 15 4.07 3.56 7.08
N VAL A 16 3.62 2.89 6.03
CA VAL A 16 3.56 3.46 4.67
C VAL A 16 2.14 3.43 4.15
N ALA A 17 1.65 4.57 3.66
CA ALA A 17 0.38 4.67 2.95
C ALA A 17 0.61 4.90 1.46
N PHE A 18 -0.21 4.28 0.62
CA PHE A 18 -0.14 4.43 -0.84
C PHE A 18 -1.40 5.07 -1.40
N LEU A 19 -1.21 6.05 -2.28
CA LEU A 19 -2.27 6.65 -3.10
C LEU A 19 -1.97 6.40 -4.57
N MET A 20 -2.77 5.53 -5.19
CA MET A 20 -2.71 5.27 -6.63
C MET A 20 -3.58 6.26 -7.37
N THR A 21 -2.98 7.08 -8.24
CA THR A 21 -3.71 8.05 -9.05
C THR A 21 -3.80 7.56 -10.49
N ARG A 22 -5.01 7.47 -11.05
CA ARG A 22 -5.20 7.13 -12.47
C ARG A 22 -6.40 7.82 -13.11
N PRO A 23 -6.41 8.07 -14.43
CA PRO A 23 -7.58 8.56 -15.14
C PRO A 23 -8.72 7.53 -15.24
N GLY A 24 -9.97 8.00 -15.17
CA GLY A 24 -11.09 7.47 -15.96
C GLY A 24 -11.62 6.07 -15.67
N ALA A 25 -11.60 5.59 -14.43
CA ALA A 25 -12.33 4.37 -14.07
C ALA A 25 -13.11 4.60 -12.79
N ASP A 26 -14.44 4.55 -12.84
CA ASP A 26 -15.28 4.80 -11.66
C ASP A 26 -15.19 3.64 -10.65
N ALA A 27 -15.03 2.41 -11.13
CA ALA A 27 -14.90 1.23 -10.27
C ALA A 27 -13.44 0.89 -9.95
N ILE A 28 -13.25 0.11 -8.88
CA ILE A 28 -11.99 -0.62 -8.62
C ILE A 28 -11.81 -1.63 -9.75
N THR A 29 -10.63 -1.60 -10.37
CA THR A 29 -10.28 -2.44 -11.52
C THR A 29 -9.38 -3.61 -11.10
N PRO A 30 -9.30 -4.69 -11.90
CA PRO A 30 -8.34 -5.78 -11.65
C PRO A 30 -6.89 -5.28 -11.51
N THR A 31 -6.52 -4.25 -12.26
CA THR A 31 -5.20 -3.61 -12.17
C THR A 31 -4.97 -2.95 -10.81
N ASP A 32 -5.99 -2.31 -10.22
CA ASP A 32 -5.86 -1.69 -8.89
C ASP A 32 -5.64 -2.77 -7.81
N LEU A 33 -6.31 -3.92 -7.94
CA LEU A 33 -6.13 -5.07 -7.06
C LEU A 33 -4.73 -5.68 -7.22
N GLU A 34 -4.25 -5.84 -8.45
CA GLU A 34 -2.93 -6.40 -8.72
C GLU A 34 -1.81 -5.50 -8.18
N TRP A 35 -1.92 -4.19 -8.36
CA TRP A 35 -1.00 -3.24 -7.74
C TRP A 35 -1.05 -3.27 -6.22
N THR A 36 -2.25 -3.29 -5.64
CA THR A 36 -2.41 -3.37 -4.18
C THR A 36 -1.75 -4.64 -3.63
N ARG A 37 -1.95 -5.78 -4.29
CA ARG A 37 -1.29 -7.04 -3.95
C ARG A 37 0.22 -6.95 -4.04
N LEU A 38 0.76 -6.42 -5.14
CA LEU A 38 2.21 -6.29 -5.33
C LEU A 38 2.85 -5.40 -4.25
N LEU A 39 2.21 -4.29 -3.90
CA LEU A 39 2.68 -3.37 -2.85
C LEU A 39 2.64 -4.04 -1.47
N THR A 40 1.58 -4.78 -1.19
CA THR A 40 1.40 -5.53 0.06
C THR A 40 2.46 -6.61 0.20
N ASP A 41 2.64 -7.46 -0.82
CA ASP A 41 3.64 -8.52 -0.84
C ASP A 41 5.07 -7.96 -0.69
N ALA A 42 5.35 -6.81 -1.30
CA ALA A 42 6.64 -6.14 -1.17
C ALA A 42 6.89 -5.61 0.24
N ALA A 43 5.88 -5.01 0.87
CA ALA A 43 6.02 -4.48 2.21
C ALA A 43 6.16 -5.58 3.26
N GLU A 44 5.44 -6.70 3.13
CA GLU A 44 5.62 -7.88 3.98
C GLU A 44 7.07 -8.39 3.90
N ARG A 45 7.62 -8.51 2.68
CA ARG A 45 9.02 -8.92 2.48
C ARG A 45 10.03 -7.94 3.08
N CYS A 46 9.68 -6.67 3.19
CA CYS A 46 10.51 -5.62 3.78
C CYS A 46 10.27 -5.44 5.29
N GLY A 47 9.31 -6.13 5.90
CA GLY A 47 8.96 -5.97 7.32
C GLY A 47 8.37 -4.60 7.64
N VAL A 48 7.66 -3.99 6.69
CA VAL A 48 7.05 -2.66 6.83
C VAL A 48 5.54 -2.80 6.92
N ASP A 49 4.94 -2.12 7.89
CA ASP A 49 3.49 -2.03 7.99
C ASP A 49 2.96 -1.10 6.90
N ILE A 50 2.00 -1.59 6.10
CA ILE A 50 1.27 -0.73 5.18
C ILE A 50 -0.08 -0.35 5.77
N GLU A 51 -0.42 0.92 5.62
CA GLU A 51 -1.79 1.39 5.73
C GLU A 51 -2.57 1.01 4.46
N PRO A 52 -3.91 1.01 4.48
CA PRO A 52 -4.72 0.65 3.32
C PRO A 52 -4.33 1.41 2.06
N VAL A 53 -4.36 0.74 0.91
CA VAL A 53 -4.08 1.35 -0.39
C VAL A 53 -5.32 2.05 -0.90
N PHE A 54 -5.19 3.31 -1.29
CA PHE A 54 -6.29 4.10 -1.86
C PHE A 54 -6.11 4.30 -3.36
N ARG A 55 -7.22 4.27 -4.10
CA ARG A 55 -7.31 4.70 -5.49
C ARG A 55 -7.99 6.05 -5.54
N ALA A 56 -7.32 7.05 -6.14
CA ALA A 56 -7.91 8.34 -6.48
C ALA A 56 -8.06 8.53 -7.99
N ASN A 57 -9.21 9.03 -8.42
CA ASN A 57 -9.48 9.51 -9.77
C ASN A 57 -10.21 10.88 -9.71
N ALA A 58 -10.75 11.35 -10.83
CA ALA A 58 -11.45 12.63 -10.89
C ALA A 58 -12.84 12.64 -10.19
N ALA A 59 -13.40 11.47 -9.91
CA ALA A 59 -14.72 11.29 -9.31
C ALA A 59 -14.64 11.01 -7.79
N ASP A 60 -13.72 10.15 -7.35
CA ASP A 60 -13.66 9.66 -5.97
C ASP A 60 -12.26 9.24 -5.49
N VAL A 61 -12.19 9.01 -4.18
CA VAL A 61 -11.09 8.32 -3.50
C VAL A 61 -11.69 7.13 -2.76
N VAL A 62 -11.25 5.93 -3.12
CA VAL A 62 -11.78 4.67 -2.57
C VAL A 62 -10.67 3.82 -2.01
N CYS A 63 -10.93 3.15 -0.88
CA CYS A 63 -10.04 2.12 -0.35
C CYS A 63 -10.09 0.91 -1.28
N VAL A 64 -8.93 0.46 -1.75
CA VAL A 64 -8.82 -0.78 -2.50
C VAL A 64 -8.76 -1.92 -1.50
N PRO A 65 -9.62 -2.95 -1.62
CA PRO A 65 -9.57 -4.11 -0.74
C PRO A 65 -8.19 -4.74 -0.79
N ASP A 66 -7.60 -4.94 0.38
CA ASP A 66 -6.45 -5.80 0.54
C ASP A 66 -6.89 -7.27 0.49
N HIS A 67 -5.97 -8.14 0.08
CA HIS A 67 -6.08 -9.54 0.46
C HIS A 67 -5.68 -9.59 1.94
N PRO A 68 -6.37 -10.32 2.84
CA PRO A 68 -6.08 -10.28 4.27
C PRO A 68 -4.61 -10.60 4.53
N VAL A 69 -3.85 -9.57 4.89
CA VAL A 69 -2.48 -9.70 5.35
C VAL A 69 -2.58 -10.14 6.79
N SER A 70 -1.94 -11.26 7.14
CA SER A 70 -1.81 -11.64 8.55
C SER A 70 -0.99 -10.57 9.25
N HIS A 71 -1.67 -9.61 9.89
CA HIS A 71 -1.02 -8.69 10.82
C HIS A 71 -0.33 -9.54 11.88
N ARG A 72 0.99 -9.59 11.81
CA ARG A 72 1.78 -10.27 12.82
C ARG A 72 1.65 -9.44 14.10
N SER A 73 0.76 -9.88 14.98
CA SER A 73 0.54 -9.27 16.28
C SER A 73 1.88 -9.24 17.02
N VAL A 74 2.42 -8.04 17.22
CA VAL A 74 3.58 -7.84 18.10
C VAL A 74 3.05 -7.99 19.53
N ALA A 75 3.47 -9.07 20.18
CA ALA A 75 3.21 -9.34 21.60
C ALA A 75 4.25 -8.61 22.48
#